data_AF-A0A2V9D2R8-F1
#
_entry.id   AF-A0A2V9D2R8-F1
#
_cell.length_a   1.000
_cell.length_b   1.000
_cell.length_c   1.000
_cell.angle_alpha   90.00
_cell.angle_beta   90.00
_cell.angle_gamma   90.00
#
_symmetry.space_group_name_H-M   'P 1'
#
loop_
_entity.id
_entity.type
_entity.pdbx_description
1 polymer ?
#
loop_
_entity_poly.entity_id
_entity_poly.type
_entity_poly.pdbx_seq_one_letter_code
_entity_poly.pdbx_strand_id
1 'polypeptide(L)'
;MAAITTASATNPWLIKLDAGVFDLGTSSLVMKPYVDIEGSGEDVTKITGTNCSGGGTVNASNNAEVRFLTVNSSACSAVFVPGGTSPKFTHVTLTSGGGSYSSFSAGLNSSGQPILTDVTVNLPLGGFGIILSGGELLRRVSVTLGPAPGLISIGISIAQNYLNVIPITIVDSTIVADQAIYFAAGIPDFTIDRSTLTGRSVSLQLPGNGAVRIGTSKLIGTNITSRFGLTCFGDYDGNYAPLNSSCQ
;
A
#
# COMPACT_ATOMS: atom_id res chain seq x y z
N MET A 1 18.77 11.27 11.39
CA MET A 1 19.18 9.85 11.52
C MET A 1 20.66 9.58 11.74
N ALA A 2 21.59 10.38 11.20
CA ALA A 2 23.03 10.07 11.25
C ALA A 2 23.56 9.83 12.68
N ALA A 3 23.12 10.62 13.66
CA ALA A 3 23.60 10.56 15.06
C ALA A 3 23.15 9.32 15.86
N ILE A 4 22.11 8.59 15.43
CA ILE A 4 21.63 7.39 16.15
C ILE A 4 22.47 6.19 15.72
N THR A 5 23.47 5.81 16.51
CA THR A 5 24.44 4.76 16.14
C THR A 5 24.24 3.43 16.88
N THR A 6 23.41 3.39 17.93
CA THR A 6 23.31 2.25 18.85
C THR A 6 21.92 1.61 18.88
N ALA A 7 21.03 1.93 17.94
CA ALA A 7 19.69 1.36 17.89
C ALA A 7 19.72 -0.16 17.67
N SER A 8 18.98 -0.90 18.50
CA SER A 8 18.92 -2.36 18.48
C SER A 8 17.61 -2.87 19.10
N ALA A 9 17.37 -4.18 19.04
CA ALA A 9 16.20 -4.80 19.70
C ALA A 9 16.16 -4.54 21.22
N THR A 10 17.31 -4.40 21.88
CA THR A 10 17.41 -4.12 23.32
C THR A 10 17.64 -2.65 23.64
N ASN A 11 17.81 -1.81 22.62
CA ASN A 11 17.98 -0.36 22.74
C ASN A 11 17.20 0.35 21.61
N PRO A 12 15.85 0.29 21.62
CA PRO A 12 15.04 0.93 20.61
C PRO A 12 15.02 2.45 20.80
N TRP A 13 14.81 3.18 19.70
CA TRP A 13 14.72 4.63 19.71
C TRP A 13 13.37 5.09 19.18
N LEU A 14 12.87 6.19 19.74
CA LEU A 14 11.68 6.89 19.24
C LEU A 14 12.06 8.33 18.89
N ILE A 15 11.77 8.72 17.66
CA ILE A 15 11.81 10.11 17.21
C ILE A 15 10.40 10.65 17.26
N LYS A 16 10.17 11.62 18.14
CA LYS A 16 8.91 12.37 18.18
C LYS A 16 9.03 13.63 17.34
N LEU A 17 8.02 13.85 16.51
CA LEU A 17 7.86 15.04 15.69
C LEU A 17 6.66 15.83 16.18
N ASP A 18 6.90 17.10 16.48
CA ASP A 18 5.82 18.04 16.76
C ASP A 18 4.98 18.30 15.50
N ALA A 19 3.89 19.06 15.67
CA ALA A 19 3.14 19.59 14.53
C ALA A 19 4.05 20.46 13.64
N GLY A 20 4.01 20.23 12.34
CA GLY A 20 4.83 20.96 11.38
C GLY A 20 5.05 20.20 10.07
N VAL A 21 5.71 20.89 9.13
CA VAL A 21 6.15 20.33 7.86
C VAL A 21 7.67 20.16 7.89
N PHE A 22 8.11 18.92 7.76
CA PHE A 22 9.51 18.53 7.72
C PHE A 22 9.90 18.24 6.27
N ASP A 23 10.44 19.25 5.61
CA ASP A 23 10.80 19.17 4.20
C ASP A 23 12.22 18.63 4.01
N LEU A 24 12.32 17.52 3.28
CA LEU A 24 13.57 16.86 2.93
C LEU A 24 14.14 17.36 1.59
N GLY A 25 13.38 18.17 0.84
CA GLY A 25 13.73 18.60 -0.50
C GLY A 25 13.99 17.40 -1.41
N THR A 26 15.18 17.34 -2.01
CA THR A 26 15.61 16.23 -2.86
C THR A 26 16.25 15.07 -2.10
N SER A 27 16.23 15.08 -0.76
CA SER A 27 16.72 13.96 0.06
C SER A 27 15.59 13.00 0.43
N SER A 28 15.96 11.78 0.84
CA SER A 28 15.04 10.82 1.46
C SER A 28 15.38 10.65 2.94
N LEU A 29 14.36 10.41 3.76
CA LEU A 29 14.54 10.00 5.14
C LEU A 29 14.81 8.50 5.17
N VAL A 30 16.08 8.14 5.33
CA VAL A 30 16.50 6.74 5.48
C VAL A 30 16.40 6.34 6.95
N MET A 31 15.41 5.52 7.28
CA MET A 31 15.23 4.99 8.63
C MET A 31 16.32 3.97 8.97
N LYS A 32 16.54 3.76 10.27
CA LYS A 32 17.42 2.71 10.79
C LYS A 32 16.57 1.63 11.48
N PRO A 33 17.05 0.38 11.54
CA PRO A 33 16.34 -0.65 12.29
C PRO A 33 16.14 -0.25 13.75
N TYR A 34 15.00 -0.62 14.34
CA TYR A 34 14.65 -0.32 15.74
C TYR A 34 14.53 1.18 16.06
N VAL A 35 14.27 2.02 15.05
CA VAL A 35 13.99 3.44 15.21
C VAL A 35 12.59 3.74 14.73
N ASP A 36 11.71 4.06 15.65
CA ASP A 36 10.34 4.47 15.36
C ASP A 36 10.26 5.98 15.13
N ILE A 37 9.30 6.41 14.32
CA ILE A 37 8.95 7.81 14.11
C ILE A 37 7.47 8.00 14.44
N GLU A 38 7.19 8.93 15.33
CA GLU A 38 5.84 9.29 15.78
C GLU A 38 5.61 10.78 15.54
N GLY A 39 4.56 11.10 14.77
CA GLY A 39 4.05 12.46 14.66
C GLY A 39 3.00 12.80 15.70
N SER A 40 2.59 14.07 15.70
CA SER A 40 1.53 14.59 16.58
C SER A 40 0.11 14.38 16.01
N GLY A 41 -0.01 13.75 14.83
CA GLY A 41 -1.27 13.51 14.13
C GLY A 41 -1.11 13.64 12.61
N GLU A 42 -1.92 12.88 11.86
CA GLU A 42 -1.85 12.81 10.40
C GLU A 42 -2.11 14.17 9.72
N ASP A 43 -2.97 15.00 10.31
CA ASP A 43 -3.34 16.32 9.77
C ASP A 43 -2.33 17.43 10.10
N VAL A 44 -1.45 17.22 11.09
CA VAL A 44 -0.60 18.28 11.66
C VAL A 44 0.89 18.01 11.54
N THR A 45 1.31 16.75 11.40
CA THR A 45 2.72 16.39 11.18
C THR A 45 2.89 15.83 9.78
N LYS A 46 3.73 16.47 8.97
CA LYS A 46 3.97 16.09 7.57
C LYS A 46 5.45 15.96 7.26
N ILE A 47 5.86 14.86 6.64
CA ILE A 47 7.19 14.71 6.03
C ILE A 47 7.03 14.84 4.52
N THR A 48 7.76 15.78 3.90
CA THR A 48 7.68 16.04 2.45
C THR A 48 9.01 15.78 1.76
N GLY A 49 8.97 15.35 0.50
CA GLY A 49 10.15 15.18 -0.33
C GLY A 49 9.82 15.09 -1.81
N THR A 50 10.87 15.26 -2.63
CA THR A 50 10.77 15.25 -4.10
C THR A 50 11.74 14.25 -4.75
N ASN A 51 12.44 13.43 -3.95
CA ASN A 51 13.44 12.49 -4.45
C ASN A 51 12.82 11.33 -5.24
N CYS A 52 13.41 11.01 -6.39
CA CYS A 52 12.99 9.95 -7.31
C CYS A 52 14.05 8.89 -7.63
N SER A 53 15.23 8.93 -7.00
CA SER A 53 16.33 8.00 -7.28
C SER A 53 16.15 6.67 -6.55
N GLY A 54 15.13 5.89 -6.94
CA GLY A 54 14.97 4.48 -6.54
C GLY A 54 14.45 4.23 -5.11
N GLY A 55 13.80 5.22 -4.49
CA GLY A 55 13.19 5.10 -3.16
C GLY A 55 11.94 5.97 -3.00
N GLY A 56 11.60 6.32 -1.76
CA GLY A 56 10.50 7.23 -1.44
C GLY A 56 10.96 8.43 -0.61
N THR A 57 10.01 9.30 -0.25
CA THR A 57 10.25 10.37 0.74
C THR A 57 10.76 9.76 2.06
N VAL A 58 10.16 8.65 2.48
CA VAL A 58 10.64 7.82 3.60
C VAL A 58 11.05 6.45 3.07
N ASN A 59 12.30 6.06 3.36
CA ASN A 59 12.80 4.71 3.13
C ASN A 59 12.79 3.97 4.46
N ALA A 60 11.83 3.05 4.60
CA ALA A 60 11.62 2.31 5.84
C ALA A 60 12.74 1.28 6.10
N SER A 61 12.80 0.79 7.33
CA SER A 61 13.81 -0.18 7.77
C SER A 61 13.20 -1.31 8.58
N ASN A 62 13.96 -2.38 8.79
CA ASN A 62 13.47 -3.55 9.51
C ASN A 62 13.18 -3.23 10.99
N ASN A 63 12.13 -3.81 11.57
CA ASN A 63 11.77 -3.59 12.98
C ASN A 63 11.62 -2.10 13.36
N ALA A 64 11.10 -1.29 12.44
CA ALA A 64 10.83 0.12 12.67
C ALA A 64 9.35 0.42 12.41
N GLU A 65 8.81 1.46 13.05
CA GLU A 65 7.45 1.93 12.84
C GLU A 65 7.40 3.40 12.40
N VAL A 66 6.47 3.72 11.51
CA VAL A 66 6.04 5.10 11.23
C VAL A 66 4.58 5.23 11.67
N ARG A 67 4.28 6.23 12.51
CA ARG A 67 2.91 6.43 13.01
C ARG A 67 2.50 7.89 13.24
N PHE A 68 1.20 8.14 13.17
CA PHE A 68 0.55 9.42 13.45
C PHE A 68 1.08 10.62 12.64
N LEU A 69 1.31 10.43 11.34
CA LEU A 69 1.79 11.50 10.46
C LEU A 69 1.39 11.29 9.00
N THR A 70 1.52 12.34 8.19
CA THR A 70 1.44 12.27 6.74
C THR A 70 2.83 12.16 6.12
N VAL A 71 3.02 11.22 5.18
CA VAL A 71 4.17 11.21 4.26
C VAL A 71 3.70 11.65 2.88
N ASN A 72 4.38 12.64 2.32
CA ASN A 72 4.05 13.19 1.02
C ASN A 72 5.27 13.18 0.09
N SER A 73 5.07 12.70 -1.13
CA SER A 73 6.01 12.88 -2.23
C SER A 73 5.37 13.73 -3.31
N SER A 74 6.10 14.69 -3.89
CA SER A 74 5.58 15.46 -5.05
C SER A 74 5.96 14.84 -6.39
N ALA A 75 6.85 13.85 -6.41
CA ALA A 75 7.44 13.34 -7.65
C ALA A 75 7.47 11.79 -7.75
N CYS A 76 7.43 11.07 -6.63
CA CYS A 76 7.69 9.63 -6.58
C CYS A 76 6.86 8.90 -5.50
N SER A 77 7.35 7.75 -5.00
CA SER A 77 6.70 7.03 -3.91
C SER A 77 6.75 7.84 -2.60
N ALA A 78 5.66 7.88 -1.84
CA ALA A 78 5.69 8.50 -0.50
C ALA A 78 6.57 7.66 0.44
N VAL A 79 6.33 6.35 0.46
CA VAL A 79 7.11 5.39 1.24
C VAL A 79 7.69 4.31 0.33
N PHE A 80 8.95 3.97 0.59
CA PHE A 80 9.59 2.79 0.03
C PHE A 80 9.99 1.82 1.15
N VAL A 81 9.66 0.53 0.96
CA VAL A 81 10.02 -0.55 1.88
C VAL A 81 11.00 -1.49 1.17
N PRO A 82 12.30 -1.45 1.52
CA PRO A 82 13.31 -2.29 0.88
C PRO A 82 13.06 -3.79 1.12
N GLY A 83 13.58 -4.62 0.20
CA GLY A 83 13.54 -6.07 0.34
C GLY A 83 14.22 -6.56 1.62
N GLY A 84 13.65 -7.62 2.23
CA GLY A 84 14.17 -8.20 3.48
C GLY A 84 13.87 -7.38 4.74
N THR A 85 12.98 -6.39 4.67
CA THR A 85 12.55 -5.58 5.82
C THR A 85 11.07 -5.79 6.14
N SER A 86 10.69 -5.70 7.42
CA SER A 86 9.29 -5.80 7.89
C SER A 86 8.89 -4.65 8.83
N PRO A 87 8.82 -3.40 8.32
CA PRO A 87 8.35 -2.26 9.12
C PRO A 87 6.85 -2.31 9.41
N LYS A 88 6.41 -1.47 10.35
CA LYS A 88 4.99 -1.22 10.65
C LYS A 88 4.59 0.20 10.25
N PHE A 89 3.34 0.35 9.82
CA PHE A 89 2.71 1.64 9.57
C PHE A 89 1.36 1.67 10.26
N THR A 90 1.18 2.63 11.18
CA THR A 90 -0.02 2.73 12.02
C THR A 90 -0.53 4.16 12.04
N HIS A 91 -1.77 4.43 11.62
CA HIS A 91 -2.31 5.80 11.53
C HIS A 91 -1.41 6.72 10.68
N VAL A 92 -1.23 6.35 9.42
CA VAL A 92 -0.38 7.09 8.48
C VAL A 92 -1.15 7.40 7.20
N THR A 93 -1.04 8.65 6.77
CA THR A 93 -1.58 9.11 5.49
C THR A 93 -0.44 9.25 4.48
N LEU A 94 -0.58 8.59 3.33
CA LEU A 94 0.38 8.57 2.24
C LEU A 94 -0.21 9.31 1.04
N THR A 95 0.54 10.28 0.55
CA THR A 95 0.16 11.07 -0.63
C THR A 95 1.33 11.15 -1.59
N SER A 96 1.05 11.02 -2.88
CA SER A 96 2.00 11.23 -3.95
C SER A 96 1.39 12.19 -4.97
N GLY A 97 2.21 13.14 -5.44
CA GLY A 97 1.86 14.17 -6.40
C GLY A 97 1.76 13.67 -7.83
N GLY A 98 1.93 12.36 -8.08
CA GLY A 98 1.69 11.77 -9.40
C GLY A 98 2.37 12.53 -10.54
N GLY A 99 3.67 12.82 -10.39
CA GLY A 99 4.46 13.43 -11.46
C GLY A 99 4.34 12.57 -12.71
N SER A 100 3.97 13.20 -13.82
CA SER A 100 3.75 12.52 -15.09
C SER A 100 4.93 11.59 -15.42
N TYR A 101 4.64 10.34 -15.74
CA TYR A 101 5.49 9.39 -16.47
C TYR A 101 6.49 8.48 -15.73
N SER A 102 6.54 8.40 -14.40
CA SER A 102 7.33 7.32 -13.77
C SER A 102 6.43 6.19 -13.24
N SER A 103 6.67 4.98 -13.72
CA SER A 103 6.01 3.70 -13.37
C SER A 103 6.12 3.29 -11.89
N PHE A 104 6.62 4.18 -11.02
CA PHE A 104 6.89 3.91 -9.60
C PHE A 104 6.34 4.99 -8.65
N SER A 105 5.51 5.91 -9.16
CA SER A 105 4.75 6.82 -8.29
C SER A 105 3.71 6.02 -7.50
N ALA A 106 3.94 5.87 -6.18
CA ALA A 106 3.02 5.17 -5.31
C ALA A 106 2.79 5.85 -3.95
N GLY A 107 1.69 5.51 -3.26
CA GLY A 107 1.59 5.78 -1.84
C GLY A 107 2.66 4.98 -1.09
N LEU A 108 2.69 3.68 -1.34
CA LEU A 108 3.67 2.76 -0.77
C LEU A 108 4.21 1.82 -1.85
N ASN A 109 5.53 1.70 -1.93
CA ASN A 109 6.21 0.74 -2.80
C ASN A 109 7.04 -0.23 -1.95
N SER A 110 6.60 -1.49 -1.89
CA SER A 110 7.20 -2.52 -1.05
C SER A 110 7.82 -3.64 -1.85
N SER A 111 9.09 -3.90 -1.54
CA SER A 111 9.76 -5.17 -1.80
C SER A 111 9.97 -6.00 -0.52
N GLY A 112 9.57 -5.47 0.64
CA GLY A 112 9.62 -6.14 1.94
C GLY A 112 8.26 -6.67 2.39
N GLN A 113 8.09 -6.85 3.71
CA GLN A 113 6.89 -7.42 4.34
C GLN A 113 6.30 -6.45 5.38
N PRO A 114 5.84 -5.26 4.98
CA PRO A 114 5.25 -4.31 5.90
C PRO A 114 3.91 -4.82 6.47
N ILE A 115 3.61 -4.40 7.69
CA ILE A 115 2.28 -4.50 8.28
C ILE A 115 1.62 -3.12 8.25
N LEU A 116 0.48 -3.01 7.59
CA LEU A 116 -0.28 -1.76 7.46
C LEU A 116 -1.54 -1.86 8.32
N THR A 117 -1.72 -0.90 9.24
CA THR A 117 -2.90 -0.80 10.09
C THR A 117 -3.38 0.64 10.13
N ASP A 118 -4.64 0.91 9.77
CA ASP A 118 -5.17 2.29 9.72
C ASP A 118 -4.33 3.20 8.82
N VAL A 119 -4.05 2.74 7.59
CA VAL A 119 -3.27 3.49 6.61
C VAL A 119 -4.19 4.05 5.54
N THR A 120 -4.06 5.34 5.26
CA THR A 120 -4.77 6.01 4.17
C THR A 120 -3.79 6.31 3.04
N VAL A 121 -4.14 5.96 1.81
CA VAL A 121 -3.42 6.35 0.59
C VAL A 121 -4.36 7.17 -0.27
N ASN A 122 -3.98 8.41 -0.55
CA ASN A 122 -4.78 9.32 -1.37
C ASN A 122 -3.94 9.93 -2.51
N LEU A 123 -4.20 9.49 -3.74
CA LEU A 123 -3.49 9.96 -4.94
C LEU A 123 -4.50 10.56 -5.93
N PRO A 124 -4.82 11.86 -5.83
CA PRO A 124 -5.87 12.48 -6.64
C PRO A 124 -5.55 12.54 -8.14
N LEU A 125 -4.28 12.39 -8.52
CA LEU A 125 -3.83 12.36 -9.93
C LEU A 125 -3.59 10.92 -10.44
N GLY A 126 -4.04 9.91 -9.68
CA GLY A 126 -3.88 8.50 -10.01
C GLY A 126 -2.47 7.96 -9.78
N GLY A 127 -2.14 6.84 -10.43
CA GLY A 127 -0.89 6.08 -10.22
C GLY A 127 -1.12 4.75 -9.50
N PHE A 128 -0.15 4.31 -8.70
CA PHE A 128 -0.26 3.09 -7.90
C PHE A 128 -0.56 3.43 -6.45
N GLY A 129 -1.65 2.93 -5.85
CA GLY A 129 -1.88 3.17 -4.42
C GLY A 129 -0.79 2.47 -3.60
N ILE A 130 -0.77 1.15 -3.68
CA ILE A 130 0.18 0.29 -2.95
C ILE A 130 0.77 -0.72 -3.94
N ILE A 131 2.09 -0.81 -4.00
CA ILE A 131 2.81 -1.86 -4.72
C ILE A 131 3.36 -2.83 -3.68
N LEU A 132 3.01 -4.11 -3.81
CA LEU A 132 3.39 -5.19 -2.91
C LEU A 132 4.18 -6.25 -3.67
N SER A 133 5.00 -7.00 -2.94
CA SER A 133 5.78 -8.10 -3.54
C SER A 133 5.67 -9.43 -2.77
N GLY A 134 4.92 -9.49 -1.66
CA GLY A 134 4.53 -10.74 -0.99
C GLY A 134 4.68 -10.71 0.54
N GLY A 135 3.72 -11.32 1.25
CA GLY A 135 3.73 -11.51 2.70
C GLY A 135 3.22 -10.37 3.57
N GLU A 136 2.54 -9.40 2.96
CA GLU A 136 2.02 -8.23 3.66
C GLU A 136 0.65 -8.47 4.31
N LEU A 137 0.43 -7.81 5.46
CA LEU A 137 -0.87 -7.75 6.13
C LEU A 137 -1.42 -6.32 6.06
N LEU A 138 -2.57 -6.17 5.42
CA LEU A 138 -3.28 -4.90 5.27
C LEU A 138 -4.57 -4.97 6.07
N ARG A 139 -4.68 -4.12 7.11
CA ARG A 139 -5.88 -4.03 7.94
C ARG A 139 -6.36 -2.59 8.04
N ARG A 140 -7.65 -2.35 7.75
CA ARG A 140 -8.21 -0.99 7.75
C ARG A 140 -7.41 -0.04 6.87
N VAL A 141 -7.04 -0.52 5.67
CA VAL A 141 -6.34 0.28 4.68
C VAL A 141 -7.37 0.93 3.77
N SER A 142 -7.24 2.24 3.56
CA SER A 142 -8.06 3.01 2.62
C SER A 142 -7.19 3.48 1.47
N VAL A 143 -7.50 3.10 0.23
CA VAL A 143 -6.80 3.57 -0.97
C VAL A 143 -7.81 4.28 -1.86
N THR A 144 -7.59 5.55 -2.15
CA THR A 144 -8.43 6.34 -3.06
C THR A 144 -7.57 6.99 -4.13
N LEU A 145 -7.80 6.61 -5.39
CA LEU A 145 -7.07 7.12 -6.54
C LEU A 145 -8.00 7.88 -7.49
N GLY A 146 -7.60 9.09 -7.87
CA GLY A 146 -8.20 9.81 -8.98
C GLY A 146 -7.79 9.23 -10.34
N PRO A 147 -8.37 9.71 -11.44
CA PRO A 147 -8.00 9.28 -12.78
C PRO A 147 -6.61 9.80 -13.16
N ALA A 148 -5.74 8.94 -13.68
CA ALA A 148 -4.45 9.32 -14.25
C ALA A 148 -4.60 9.65 -15.75
N PRO A 149 -4.23 10.85 -16.23
CA PRO A 149 -4.29 11.17 -17.65
C PRO A 149 -3.42 10.21 -18.49
N GLY A 150 -4.05 9.36 -19.31
CA GLY A 150 -3.36 8.44 -20.21
C GLY A 150 -2.79 7.18 -19.56
N LEU A 151 -3.08 6.90 -18.28
CA LEU A 151 -2.67 5.69 -17.56
C LEU A 151 -3.85 5.09 -16.80
N ILE A 152 -3.70 3.84 -16.35
CA ILE A 152 -4.66 3.17 -15.48
C ILE A 152 -4.20 3.37 -14.03
N SER A 153 -5.09 3.84 -13.16
CA SER A 153 -4.81 3.93 -11.73
C SER A 153 -5.09 2.58 -11.07
N ILE A 154 -4.09 2.04 -10.37
CA ILE A 154 -4.14 0.73 -9.74
C ILE A 154 -4.11 0.89 -8.23
N GLY A 155 -5.17 0.48 -7.54
CA GLY A 155 -5.29 0.58 -6.08
C GLY A 155 -4.19 -0.20 -5.38
N ILE A 156 -4.17 -1.52 -5.58
CA ILE A 156 -3.11 -2.41 -5.11
C ILE A 156 -2.54 -3.18 -6.29
N SER A 157 -1.24 -3.05 -6.51
CA SER A 157 -0.48 -3.81 -7.52
C SER A 157 0.40 -4.84 -6.82
N ILE A 158 0.37 -6.08 -7.29
CA ILE A 158 1.22 -7.15 -6.76
C ILE A 158 2.24 -7.55 -7.84
N ALA A 159 3.52 -7.28 -7.55
CA ALA A 159 4.65 -7.41 -8.48
C ALA A 159 5.42 -8.74 -8.31
N GLN A 160 6.02 -9.23 -9.41
CA GLN A 160 6.42 -10.63 -9.64
C GLN A 160 7.70 -11.12 -8.94
N ASN A 161 8.34 -10.35 -8.06
CA ASN A 161 9.78 -10.53 -7.86
C ASN A 161 10.23 -11.47 -6.73
N TYR A 162 9.33 -12.07 -5.94
CA TYR A 162 9.76 -12.95 -4.85
C TYR A 162 9.04 -14.30 -4.89
N LEU A 163 9.79 -15.33 -5.29
CA LEU A 163 9.40 -16.75 -5.36
C LEU A 163 9.09 -17.39 -3.98
N ASN A 164 9.19 -16.62 -2.90
CA ASN A 164 8.84 -17.05 -1.56
C ASN A 164 7.38 -16.63 -1.30
N VAL A 165 6.47 -17.54 -1.63
CA VAL A 165 5.01 -17.42 -1.52
C VAL A 165 4.59 -17.24 -0.07
N ILE A 166 4.56 -16.00 0.41
CA ILE A 166 3.91 -15.67 1.69
C ILE A 166 2.56 -15.04 1.36
N PRO A 167 1.48 -15.51 1.99
CA PRO A 167 0.15 -15.03 1.66
C PRO A 167 -0.01 -13.55 1.99
N ILE A 168 -0.71 -12.84 1.12
CA ILE A 168 -1.14 -11.46 1.38
C ILE A 168 -2.56 -11.50 1.92
N THR A 169 -2.83 -10.73 2.96
CA THR A 169 -4.14 -10.66 3.61
C THR A 169 -4.63 -9.22 3.67
N ILE A 170 -5.81 -8.95 3.11
CA ILE A 170 -6.49 -7.66 3.12
C ILE A 170 -7.79 -7.80 3.91
N VAL A 171 -7.94 -7.01 4.97
CA VAL A 171 -9.09 -7.11 5.87
C VAL A 171 -9.62 -5.74 6.24
N ASP A 172 -10.95 -5.61 6.33
CA ASP A 172 -11.63 -4.37 6.75
C ASP A 172 -11.19 -3.13 5.94
N SER A 173 -10.87 -3.31 4.65
CA SER A 173 -10.19 -2.29 3.82
C SER A 173 -11.08 -1.76 2.69
N THR A 174 -10.82 -0.55 2.21
CA THR A 174 -11.56 0.09 1.12
C THR A 174 -10.60 0.54 0.02
N ILE A 175 -10.78 0.04 -1.20
CA ILE A 175 -9.91 0.33 -2.33
C ILE A 175 -10.73 0.89 -3.49
N VAL A 176 -10.43 2.11 -3.93
CA VAL A 176 -11.12 2.81 -5.02
C VAL A 176 -10.12 3.27 -6.07
N ALA A 177 -10.18 2.67 -7.26
CA ALA A 177 -9.27 2.96 -8.37
C ALA A 177 -9.90 2.58 -9.73
N ASP A 178 -9.16 2.75 -10.83
CA ASP A 178 -9.61 2.23 -12.13
C ASP A 178 -9.55 0.70 -12.15
N GLN A 179 -8.46 0.16 -11.60
CA GLN A 179 -8.33 -1.22 -11.20
C GLN A 179 -8.11 -1.30 -9.69
N ALA A 180 -9.05 -1.86 -8.92
CA ALA A 180 -8.90 -1.87 -7.46
C ALA A 180 -7.71 -2.76 -7.05
N ILE A 181 -7.62 -3.98 -7.58
CA ILE A 181 -6.47 -4.86 -7.36
C ILE A 181 -6.01 -5.49 -8.68
N TYR A 182 -4.71 -5.39 -8.94
CA TYR A 182 -4.04 -5.90 -10.13
C TYR A 182 -2.85 -6.79 -9.77
N PHE A 183 -2.72 -7.92 -10.45
CA PHE A 183 -1.58 -8.83 -10.33
C PHE A 183 -0.82 -8.87 -11.65
N ALA A 184 0.49 -8.67 -11.61
CA ALA A 184 1.31 -8.62 -12.82
C ALA A 184 1.60 -10.02 -13.41
N ALA A 185 1.91 -11.04 -12.59
CA ALA A 185 1.84 -12.48 -12.91
C ALA A 185 2.22 -13.32 -11.68
N GLY A 186 1.83 -14.60 -11.68
CA GLY A 186 1.92 -15.45 -10.50
C GLY A 186 1.00 -14.95 -9.39
N ILE A 187 0.45 -15.83 -8.57
CA ILE A 187 -0.33 -15.39 -7.42
C ILE A 187 0.19 -16.15 -6.21
N PRO A 188 0.67 -15.48 -5.16
CA PRO A 188 0.68 -16.12 -3.85
C PRO A 188 -0.78 -16.38 -3.42
N ASP A 189 -0.98 -17.23 -2.42
CA ASP A 189 -2.28 -17.32 -1.80
C ASP A 189 -2.71 -15.93 -1.31
N PHE A 190 -3.91 -15.51 -1.68
CA PHE A 190 -4.42 -14.16 -1.44
C PHE A 190 -5.75 -14.23 -0.73
N THR A 191 -5.91 -13.47 0.36
CA THR A 191 -7.18 -13.41 1.09
C THR A 191 -7.68 -11.98 1.20
N ILE A 192 -8.95 -11.78 0.88
CA ILE A 192 -9.69 -10.53 1.07
C ILE A 192 -10.89 -10.83 1.96
N ASP A 193 -11.06 -10.06 3.02
CA ASP A 193 -12.17 -10.28 3.95
C ASP A 193 -12.76 -8.96 4.44
N ARG A 194 -14.09 -8.90 4.58
CA ARG A 194 -14.85 -7.71 5.03
C ARG A 194 -14.40 -6.40 4.38
N SER A 195 -14.08 -6.43 3.10
CA SER A 195 -13.48 -5.28 2.40
C SER A 195 -14.38 -4.77 1.27
N THR A 196 -14.17 -3.53 0.83
CA THR A 196 -14.87 -2.93 -0.31
C THR A 196 -13.87 -2.63 -1.42
N LEU A 197 -14.06 -3.22 -2.59
CA LEU A 197 -13.25 -3.00 -3.78
C LEU A 197 -14.10 -2.31 -4.85
N THR A 198 -13.69 -1.12 -5.28
CA THR A 198 -14.33 -0.36 -6.35
C THR A 198 -13.35 -0.14 -7.49
N GLY A 199 -13.50 -0.90 -8.56
CA GLY A 199 -12.76 -0.74 -9.81
C GLY A 199 -13.63 -0.11 -10.89
N ARG A 200 -13.27 1.07 -11.39
CA ARG A 200 -14.04 1.73 -12.46
C ARG A 200 -14.06 0.92 -13.75
N SER A 201 -13.00 0.15 -14.01
CA SER A 201 -12.88 -0.74 -15.17
C SER A 201 -12.79 -2.21 -14.77
N VAL A 202 -12.04 -2.52 -13.70
CA VAL A 202 -11.83 -3.89 -13.21
C VAL A 202 -11.75 -3.89 -11.69
N SER A 203 -12.62 -4.63 -11.01
CA SER A 203 -12.54 -4.76 -9.54
C SER A 203 -11.33 -5.59 -9.15
N LEU A 204 -11.07 -6.67 -9.89
CA LEU A 204 -10.00 -7.62 -9.59
C LEU A 204 -9.46 -8.27 -10.88
N GLN A 205 -8.16 -8.13 -11.14
CA GLN A 205 -7.48 -8.73 -12.28
C GLN A 205 -6.44 -9.77 -11.82
N LEU A 206 -6.73 -11.06 -12.05
CA LEU A 206 -5.93 -12.21 -11.63
C LEU A 206 -5.47 -13.05 -12.83
N PRO A 207 -4.30 -12.77 -13.43
CA PRO A 207 -3.80 -13.54 -14.57
C PRO A 207 -3.10 -14.85 -14.20
N GLY A 208 -2.83 -15.11 -12.91
CA GLY A 208 -2.03 -16.27 -12.45
C GLY A 208 -2.83 -17.49 -11.95
N ASN A 209 -2.14 -18.38 -11.26
CA ASN A 209 -2.59 -19.74 -10.87
C ASN A 209 -2.76 -19.97 -9.35
N GLY A 210 -2.46 -19.01 -8.48
CA GLY A 210 -2.62 -19.18 -7.03
C GLY A 210 -4.07 -19.09 -6.55
N ALA A 211 -4.31 -19.46 -5.29
CA ALA A 211 -5.65 -19.45 -4.71
C ALA A 211 -6.00 -18.05 -4.17
N VAL A 212 -7.12 -17.50 -4.64
CA VAL A 212 -7.69 -16.24 -4.17
C VAL A 212 -8.98 -16.54 -3.42
N ARG A 213 -9.04 -16.14 -2.15
CA ARG A 213 -10.19 -16.32 -1.27
C ARG A 213 -10.76 -14.96 -0.92
N ILE A 214 -12.03 -14.73 -1.20
CA ILE A 214 -12.75 -13.51 -0.89
C ILE A 214 -13.92 -13.90 0.02
N GLY A 215 -14.11 -13.15 1.10
CA GLY A 215 -15.20 -13.40 2.02
C GLY A 215 -15.85 -12.11 2.49
N THR A 216 -17.17 -12.13 2.63
CA THR A 216 -17.98 -11.04 3.20
C THR A 216 -17.64 -9.64 2.68
N SER A 217 -17.24 -9.53 1.42
CA SER A 217 -16.71 -8.31 0.81
C SER A 217 -17.65 -7.75 -0.26
N LYS A 218 -17.58 -6.43 -0.46
CA LYS A 218 -18.31 -5.71 -1.49
C LYS A 218 -17.44 -5.51 -2.73
N LEU A 219 -17.88 -5.99 -3.89
CA LEU A 219 -17.15 -5.88 -5.15
C LEU A 219 -17.95 -5.01 -6.13
N ILE A 220 -17.40 -3.84 -6.48
CA ILE A 220 -18.06 -2.85 -7.33
C ILE A 220 -17.20 -2.62 -8.58
N GLY A 221 -17.76 -2.93 -9.75
CA GLY A 221 -17.06 -2.81 -11.03
C GLY A 221 -17.48 -3.93 -11.97
N THR A 222 -17.20 -3.77 -13.25
CA THR A 222 -17.82 -4.59 -14.31
C THR A 222 -17.16 -5.94 -14.53
N ASN A 223 -15.96 -6.20 -13.98
CA ASN A 223 -15.20 -7.40 -14.27
C ASN A 223 -14.38 -7.89 -13.08
N ILE A 224 -14.56 -9.18 -12.74
CA ILE A 224 -13.57 -9.97 -12.03
C ILE A 224 -13.03 -10.97 -13.04
N THR A 225 -11.79 -10.77 -13.46
CA THR A 225 -11.13 -11.68 -14.38
C THR A 225 -10.20 -12.57 -13.58
N SER A 226 -10.58 -13.83 -13.36
CA SER A 226 -9.68 -14.85 -12.84
C SER A 226 -9.59 -15.98 -13.85
N ARG A 227 -8.37 -16.51 -14.04
CA ARG A 227 -8.18 -17.73 -14.84
C ARG A 227 -8.19 -18.99 -13.99
N PHE A 228 -7.90 -18.89 -12.69
CA PHE A 228 -7.81 -20.03 -11.76
C PHE A 228 -8.03 -19.60 -10.30
N GLY A 229 -8.43 -20.55 -9.45
CA GLY A 229 -8.23 -20.50 -8.00
C GLY A 229 -9.08 -19.52 -7.18
N LEU A 230 -10.15 -18.94 -7.74
CA LEU A 230 -11.01 -17.97 -7.04
C LEU A 230 -12.14 -18.65 -6.25
N THR A 231 -12.27 -18.31 -4.97
CA THR A 231 -13.36 -18.73 -4.09
C THR A 231 -13.97 -17.50 -3.41
N CYS A 232 -15.27 -17.29 -3.60
CA CYS A 232 -16.07 -16.29 -2.88
C CYS A 232 -16.99 -16.93 -1.84
N PHE A 233 -17.23 -16.23 -0.72
CA PHE A 233 -18.19 -16.63 0.31
C PHE A 233 -18.83 -15.41 0.98
N GLY A 234 -20.14 -15.22 0.76
CA GLY A 234 -20.90 -14.12 1.37
C GLY A 234 -20.58 -12.74 0.78
N ASP A 235 -19.98 -12.69 -0.40
CA ASP A 235 -19.66 -11.46 -1.12
C ASP A 235 -20.88 -10.91 -1.87
N TYR A 236 -20.87 -9.61 -2.18
CA TYR A 236 -22.00 -8.93 -2.80
C TYR A 236 -21.57 -7.77 -3.72
N ASP A 237 -22.43 -7.42 -4.67
CA ASP A 237 -22.16 -6.39 -5.68
C ASP A 237 -22.46 -4.95 -5.19
N GLY A 238 -22.40 -3.97 -6.10
CA GLY A 238 -22.75 -2.58 -5.85
C GLY A 238 -24.18 -2.37 -5.29
N ASN A 239 -25.11 -3.23 -5.67
CA ASN A 239 -26.53 -3.22 -5.30
C ASN A 239 -26.85 -4.11 -4.10
N TYR A 240 -25.84 -4.68 -3.44
CA TYR A 240 -25.99 -5.66 -2.36
C TYR A 240 -26.64 -6.99 -2.80
N ALA A 241 -26.61 -7.31 -4.10
CA ALA A 241 -26.96 -8.64 -4.57
C ALA A 241 -25.83 -9.62 -4.23
N PRO A 242 -26.14 -10.82 -3.71
CA PRO A 242 -25.12 -11.81 -3.38
C PRO A 242 -24.43 -12.33 -4.65
N LEU A 243 -23.12 -12.52 -4.57
CA LEU A 243 -22.30 -13.13 -5.62
C LEU A 243 -22.17 -14.65 -5.42
N ASN A 244 -21.96 -15.38 -6.51
CA ASN A 244 -21.73 -16.82 -6.46
C ASN A 244 -20.30 -17.18 -5.97
N SER A 245 -19.98 -18.48 -5.90
CA SER A 245 -18.65 -18.95 -5.43
C SER A 245 -17.47 -18.55 -6.33
N SER A 246 -17.74 -18.06 -7.54
CA SER A 246 -16.76 -17.50 -8.48
C SER A 246 -16.79 -15.97 -8.53
N CYS A 247 -17.49 -15.32 -7.57
CA CYS A 247 -17.62 -13.87 -7.45
C CYS A 247 -18.36 -13.21 -8.63
N GLN A 248 -19.28 -13.92 -9.27
CA GLN A 248 -20.12 -13.40 -10.37
C GLN A 248 -21.57 -13.22 -9.92
#